data_AF-A0A537T1T0-F1
#
_entry.id   AF-A0A537T1T0-F1
#
_cell.length_a   1.000
_cell.length_b   1.000
_cell.length_c   1.000
_cell.angle_alpha   90.00
_cell.angle_beta   90.00
_cell.angle_gamma   90.00
#
_symmetry.space_group_name_H-M   'P 1'
#
loop_
_entity.id
_entity.type
_entity.pdbx_description
1 polymer ?
#
loop_
_entity_poly.entity_id
_entity_poly.type
_entity_poly.pdbx_seq_one_letter_code
_entity_poly.pdbx_strand_id
1 'polypeptide(L)'
;MSNKMLVDSTHPEETRVVVLRGHRVEEFDFESANRKQLRGNIYLAKVTRVEPSLQAAFIDYGGNRHGFLAFSEIHPDYYQIPVADRQALIAEDERAQRAAEAEADRRAGRRAAQAERASARTRDEVKSAPLEAEEETTGLVAEPPAAVADATEGLT
;
A
#
# COMPACT_ATOMS: atom_id res chain seq x y z
N MET A 1 -4.75 20.02 -16.17
CA MET A 1 -4.20 20.22 -14.80
C MET A 1 -2.77 19.70 -14.80
N SER A 2 -1.79 20.54 -14.45
CA SER A 2 -0.38 20.12 -14.43
C SER A 2 -0.02 19.49 -13.08
N ASN A 3 0.64 18.33 -13.11
CA ASN A 3 1.31 17.79 -11.95
C ASN A 3 2.70 18.43 -11.85
N LYS A 4 3.11 18.83 -10.65
CA LYS A 4 4.42 19.43 -10.36
C LYS A 4 5.09 18.66 -9.24
N MET A 5 6.38 18.37 -9.40
CA MET A 5 7.21 17.78 -8.34
C MET A 5 8.15 18.86 -7.80
N LEU A 6 8.10 19.11 -6.50
CA LEU A 6 8.97 20.05 -5.78
C LEU A 6 9.96 19.26 -4.92
N VAL A 7 11.24 19.61 -4.98
CA VAL A 7 12.30 18.99 -4.19
C VAL A 7 12.97 20.07 -3.36
N ASP A 8 12.96 19.89 -2.04
CA ASP A 8 13.65 20.76 -1.08
C ASP A 8 14.84 19.99 -0.48
N SER A 9 16.03 20.56 -0.65
CA SER A 9 17.30 20.04 -0.14
C SER A 9 18.08 21.14 0.60
N THR A 10 17.36 22.16 1.12
CA THR A 10 17.97 23.25 1.90
C THR A 10 18.53 22.78 3.23
N HIS A 11 17.94 21.76 3.83
CA HIS A 11 18.33 21.19 5.10
C HIS A 11 19.20 19.94 4.84
N PRO A 12 20.48 19.92 5.23
CA PRO A 12 21.36 18.78 4.95
C PRO A 12 20.96 17.49 5.68
N GLU A 13 20.15 17.60 6.74
CA GLU A 13 19.62 16.48 7.51
C GLU A 13 18.46 15.74 6.83
N GLU A 14 17.76 16.39 5.91
CA GLU A 14 16.57 15.83 5.25
C GLU A 14 16.34 16.37 3.84
N THR A 15 15.94 15.49 2.92
CA THR A 15 15.45 15.90 1.59
C THR A 15 13.96 15.62 1.52
N ARG A 16 13.17 16.63 1.11
CA ARG A 16 11.71 16.53 1.04
C ARG A 16 11.26 16.60 -0.41
N VAL A 17 10.35 15.71 -0.81
CA VAL A 17 9.78 15.66 -2.16
C VAL A 17 8.27 15.76 -2.06
N VAL A 18 7.68 16.66 -2.85
CA VAL A 18 6.23 16.91 -2.86
C VAL A 18 5.70 16.81 -4.28
N VAL A 19 4.68 15.99 -4.49
CA VAL A 19 3.94 15.95 -5.76
C VAL A 19 2.63 16.73 -5.59
N LEU A 20 2.50 17.79 -6.39
CA LEU A 20 1.37 18.70 -6.41
C LEU A 20 0.52 18.45 -7.66
N ARG A 21 -0.80 18.49 -7.49
CA ARG A 21 -1.76 18.62 -8.60
C ARG A 21 -2.46 19.97 -8.48
N GLY A 22 -2.08 20.91 -9.34
CA GLY A 22 -2.49 22.32 -9.19
C GLY A 22 -1.88 22.94 -7.93
N HIS A 23 -2.71 23.18 -6.91
CA HIS A 23 -2.31 23.72 -5.59
C HIS A 23 -2.54 22.73 -4.44
N ARG A 24 -2.92 21.48 -4.74
CA ARG A 24 -3.17 20.44 -3.74
C ARG A 24 -2.00 19.46 -3.71
N VAL A 25 -1.54 19.13 -2.50
CA VAL A 25 -0.57 18.05 -2.27
C VAL A 25 -1.27 16.71 -2.46
N GLU A 26 -0.73 15.88 -3.35
CA GLU A 26 -1.16 14.49 -3.51
C GLU A 26 -0.23 13.54 -2.75
N GLU A 27 1.09 13.74 -2.84
CA GLU A 27 2.10 12.89 -2.21
C GLU A 27 3.20 13.75 -1.57
N PHE A 28 3.68 13.30 -0.40
CA PHE A 28 4.74 13.93 0.36
C PHE A 28 5.64 12.84 0.93
N ASP A 29 6.92 12.87 0.55
CA ASP A 29 7.95 11.99 1.08
C ASP A 29 9.12 12.81 1.62
N PHE A 30 9.81 12.26 2.62
CA PHE A 30 11.06 12.82 3.10
C PHE A 30 12.08 11.71 3.38
N GLU A 31 13.33 11.99 3.07
CA GLU A 31 14.46 11.10 3.31
C GLU A 31 15.41 11.75 4.33
N SER A 32 15.71 11.06 5.43
CA SER A 32 16.69 11.52 6.41
C SER A 32 18.10 11.03 6.08
N ALA A 33 19.09 11.91 6.24
CA ALA A 33 20.49 11.60 5.96
C ALA A 33 21.09 10.53 6.90
N ASN A 34 20.50 10.30 8.08
CA ASN A 34 21.07 9.44 9.12
C ASN A 34 20.97 7.94 8.84
N ARG A 35 20.08 7.50 7.92
CA ARG A 35 19.94 6.07 7.59
C ARG A 35 19.62 5.87 6.13
N LYS A 36 20.66 5.63 5.33
CA LYS A 36 20.49 5.21 3.94
C LYS A 36 19.79 3.86 3.87
N GLN A 37 18.65 3.82 3.19
CA GLN A 37 17.97 2.56 2.89
C GLN A 37 18.80 1.79 1.85
N LEU A 38 19.26 0.59 2.20
CA LEU A 38 20.01 -0.28 1.29
C LEU A 38 19.10 -1.25 0.52
N ARG A 39 17.82 -1.30 0.88
CA ARG A 39 16.83 -2.20 0.26
C ARG A 39 16.48 -1.67 -1.13
N GLY A 40 16.55 -2.54 -2.14
CA GLY A 40 16.24 -2.20 -3.53
C GLY A 40 17.44 -1.70 -4.33
N ASN A 41 18.59 -1.50 -3.67
CA ASN A 41 19.82 -1.10 -4.36
C ASN A 41 20.37 -2.25 -5.20
N ILE A 42 20.97 -1.89 -6.33
CA ILE A 42 21.59 -2.81 -7.28
C ILE A 42 23.11 -2.58 -7.22
N TYR A 43 23.86 -3.65 -7.03
CA TYR A 43 25.32 -3.62 -6.92
C TYR A 43 25.96 -4.53 -7.95
N LEU A 44 27.08 -4.11 -8.53
CA LEU A 44 28.04 -5.03 -9.13
C LEU A 44 28.87 -5.62 -7.98
N ALA A 45 28.82 -6.94 -7.82
CA ALA A 45 29.35 -7.61 -6.66
C ALA A 45 30.17 -8.85 -7.04
N LYS A 46 31.02 -9.32 -6.12
CA LYS A 46 31.87 -10.49 -6.33
C LYS A 46 31.48 -11.64 -5.41
N VAL A 47 31.42 -12.85 -5.96
CA VAL A 47 31.23 -14.07 -5.14
C VAL A 47 32.48 -14.31 -4.29
N THR A 48 32.33 -14.37 -2.97
CA THR A 48 33.44 -14.63 -2.04
C THR A 48 33.63 -16.12 -1.80
N ARG A 49 32.53 -16.84 -1.55
CA ARG A 49 32.51 -18.29 -1.37
C ARG A 49 31.14 -18.86 -1.72
N VAL A 50 31.12 -20.14 -2.06
CA VAL A 50 29.91 -20.92 -2.30
C VAL A 50 29.76 -21.94 -1.18
N GLU A 51 28.57 -22.01 -0.59
CA GLU A 51 28.23 -22.93 0.51
C GLU A 51 27.19 -23.94 0.03
N PRO A 52 27.61 -25.14 -0.42
CA PRO A 52 26.69 -26.15 -0.95
C PRO A 52 25.65 -26.61 0.08
N SER A 53 26.04 -26.68 1.37
CA SER A 53 25.16 -27.08 2.46
C SER A 53 23.97 -26.13 2.64
N LEU A 54 24.17 -24.84 2.36
CA LEU A 54 23.13 -23.82 2.41
C LEU A 54 22.43 -23.62 1.06
N GLN A 55 22.92 -24.28 0.01
CA GLN A 55 22.54 -23.98 -1.38
C GLN A 55 22.56 -22.48 -1.66
N ALA A 56 23.66 -21.82 -1.29
CA ALA A 56 23.79 -20.37 -1.34
C ALA A 56 25.23 -19.94 -1.63
N ALA A 57 25.38 -18.69 -2.05
CA ALA A 57 26.65 -18.01 -2.22
C ALA A 57 26.71 -16.78 -1.33
N PHE A 58 27.90 -16.52 -0.77
CA PHE A 58 28.18 -15.26 -0.08
C PHE A 58 28.80 -14.28 -1.07
N ILE A 59 28.31 -13.05 -1.04
CA ILE A 59 28.62 -12.02 -2.03
C ILE A 59 29.24 -10.81 -1.32
N ASP A 60 30.35 -10.29 -1.84
CA ASP A 60 30.89 -9.00 -1.46
C ASP A 60 30.37 -7.90 -2.40
N TYR A 61 29.50 -7.04 -1.86
CA TYR A 61 28.89 -5.90 -2.55
C TYR A 61 29.42 -4.55 -2.00
N GLY A 62 30.51 -4.57 -1.21
CA GLY A 62 31.09 -3.37 -0.60
C GLY A 62 30.43 -2.92 0.72
N GLY A 63 29.60 -3.78 1.32
CA GLY A 63 29.03 -3.55 2.65
C GLY A 63 29.90 -4.10 3.79
N ASN A 64 29.58 -3.73 5.04
CA ASN A 64 30.31 -4.21 6.23
C ASN A 64 30.20 -5.73 6.45
N ARG A 65 29.21 -6.38 5.84
CA ARG A 65 28.98 -7.84 5.89
C ARG A 65 28.71 -8.35 4.49
N HIS A 66 29.13 -9.58 4.22
CA HIS A 66 28.78 -10.27 2.98
C HIS A 66 27.26 -10.43 2.87
N GLY A 67 26.77 -10.23 1.65
CA GLY A 67 25.41 -10.56 1.26
C GLY A 67 25.24 -12.07 1.19
N PHE A 68 24.01 -12.51 1.41
CA PHE A 68 23.59 -13.89 1.23
C PHE A 68 22.75 -13.96 -0.03
N LEU A 69 23.10 -14.85 -0.96
CA LEU A 69 22.38 -15.07 -2.20
C LEU A 69 22.01 -16.55 -2.29
N ALA A 70 20.72 -16.86 -2.19
CA ALA A 70 20.23 -18.22 -2.31
C ALA A 70 20.31 -18.70 -3.77
N PHE A 71 20.54 -19.99 -3.98
CA PHE A 71 20.67 -20.56 -5.32
C PHE A 71 19.41 -20.36 -6.18
N SER A 72 18.23 -20.45 -5.58
CA SER A 72 16.94 -20.20 -6.25
C SER A 72 16.73 -18.77 -6.73
N GLU A 73 17.52 -17.81 -6.25
CA GLU A 73 17.43 -16.40 -6.63
C GLU A 73 18.46 -16.01 -7.71
N ILE A 74 19.28 -16.96 -8.17
CA ILE A 74 20.30 -16.73 -9.20
C ILE A 74 19.67 -16.94 -10.57
N HIS A 75 19.70 -15.90 -11.42
CA HIS A 75 19.22 -15.99 -12.79
C HIS A 75 20.01 -17.02 -13.61
N PRO A 76 19.37 -17.84 -14.48
CA PRO A 76 20.04 -18.87 -15.29
C PRO A 76 21.18 -18.33 -16.18
N ASP A 77 21.19 -17.04 -16.50
CA ASP A 77 22.29 -16.39 -17.24
C ASP A 77 23.64 -16.43 -16.51
N TYR A 78 23.63 -16.59 -15.18
CA TYR A 78 24.86 -16.72 -14.41
C TYR A 78 25.34 -18.15 -14.27
N TYR A 79 24.58 -19.15 -14.75
CA TYR A 79 24.99 -20.55 -14.65
C TYR A 79 26.13 -20.86 -15.60
N GLN A 80 27.03 -21.75 -15.23
CA GLN A 80 28.09 -22.22 -16.12
C GLN A 80 27.62 -23.49 -16.84
N ILE A 81 26.63 -23.33 -17.71
CA ILE A 81 26.04 -24.41 -18.51
C ILE A 81 26.12 -24.11 -20.02
N PRO A 82 26.07 -25.14 -20.88
CA PRO A 82 25.97 -24.96 -22.33
C PRO A 82 24.81 -24.04 -22.73
N VAL A 83 25.00 -23.31 -23.83
CA VAL A 83 24.03 -22.31 -24.30
C VAL A 83 22.66 -22.93 -24.61
N ALA A 84 22.64 -24.15 -25.14
CA ALA A 84 21.39 -24.87 -25.45
C ALA A 84 20.56 -25.11 -24.17
N ASP A 85 21.19 -25.61 -23.11
CA ASP A 85 20.52 -25.91 -21.85
C ASP A 85 20.04 -24.63 -21.17
N ARG A 86 20.83 -23.56 -21.22
CA ARG A 86 20.46 -22.24 -20.71
C ARG A 86 19.22 -21.68 -21.41
N GLN A 87 19.19 -21.74 -22.74
CA GLN A 87 18.06 -21.26 -23.53
C GLN A 87 16.79 -22.05 -23.23
N ALA A 88 16.91 -23.36 -23.02
CA ALA A 88 15.78 -24.20 -22.64
C ALA A 88 15.19 -23.78 -21.29
N LEU A 89 16.03 -23.51 -20.29
CA LEU A 89 15.61 -23.05 -18.96
C LEU A 89 14.92 -21.68 -19.03
N ILE A 90 15.52 -20.71 -19.72
CA ILE A 90 14.92 -19.37 -19.89
C ILE A 90 13.56 -19.46 -20.58
N ALA A 91 13.47 -20.23 -21.66
CA ALA A 91 12.22 -20.39 -22.39
C ALA A 91 11.15 -21.11 -21.56
N GLU A 92 11.52 -21.98 -20.63
CA GLU A 92 10.61 -22.59 -19.67
C GLU A 92 10.11 -21.59 -18.63
N ASP A 93 11.02 -20.83 -18.01
CA ASP A 93 10.66 -19.79 -17.03
C ASP A 93 9.75 -18.73 -17.65
N GLU A 94 10.05 -18.26 -18.87
CA GLU A 94 9.20 -17.33 -19.61
C GLU A 94 7.82 -17.91 -19.95
N ARG A 95 7.72 -19.22 -20.21
CA ARG A 95 6.44 -19.90 -20.45
C ARG A 95 5.63 -19.98 -19.15
N ALA A 96 6.29 -20.29 -18.04
CA ALA A 96 5.66 -20.35 -16.73
C ALA A 96 5.15 -18.97 -16.27
N GLN A 97 5.96 -17.92 -16.44
CA GLN A 97 5.58 -16.54 -16.13
C GLN A 97 4.37 -16.09 -16.95
N ARG A 98 4.39 -16.29 -18.28
CA ARG A 98 3.25 -15.96 -19.15
C ARG A 98 1.97 -16.72 -18.78
N ALA A 99 2.10 -17.99 -18.39
CA ALA A 99 0.96 -18.78 -17.93
C ALA A 99 0.38 -18.22 -16.61
N ALA A 100 1.25 -17.85 -15.66
CA ALA A 100 0.85 -17.27 -14.39
C ALA A 100 0.18 -15.90 -14.55
N GLU A 101 0.72 -15.04 -15.43
CA GLU A 101 0.11 -13.75 -15.78
C GLU A 101 -1.27 -13.94 -16.40
N ALA A 102 -1.41 -14.86 -17.36
CA ALA A 102 -2.70 -15.15 -17.98
C ALA A 102 -3.72 -15.71 -16.96
N GLU A 103 -3.28 -16.47 -15.97
CA GLU A 103 -4.15 -16.93 -14.88
C GLU A 103 -4.56 -15.78 -13.95
N ALA A 104 -3.62 -14.91 -13.59
CA ALA A 104 -3.88 -13.73 -12.77
C ALA A 104 -4.91 -12.81 -13.45
N ASP A 105 -4.77 -12.56 -14.75
CA ASP A 105 -5.71 -11.77 -15.55
C ASP A 105 -7.10 -12.41 -15.59
N ARG A 106 -7.17 -13.72 -15.82
CA ARG A 106 -8.45 -14.47 -15.76
C ARG A 106 -9.11 -14.34 -14.39
N ARG A 107 -8.32 -14.41 -13.31
CA ARG A 107 -8.82 -14.28 -11.94
C ARG A 107 -9.29 -12.86 -11.65
N ALA A 108 -8.56 -11.84 -12.10
CA ALA A 108 -8.95 -10.44 -11.99
C ALA A 108 -10.26 -10.17 -12.75
N GLY A 109 -10.39 -10.66 -13.98
CA GLY A 109 -11.61 -10.55 -14.77
C GLY A 109 -12.82 -11.21 -14.11
N ARG A 110 -12.67 -12.41 -13.55
CA ARG A 110 -13.76 -13.06 -12.77
C ARG A 110 -14.17 -12.25 -11.55
N ARG A 111 -13.22 -11.69 -10.81
CA ARG A 111 -13.50 -10.84 -9.63
C ARG A 111 -14.24 -9.56 -10.03
N ALA A 112 -13.82 -8.90 -11.10
CA ALA A 112 -14.49 -7.72 -11.62
C ALA A 112 -15.95 -8.01 -12.00
N ALA A 113 -16.18 -9.09 -12.77
CA ALA A 113 -17.53 -9.50 -13.16
C ALA A 113 -18.43 -9.86 -11.96
N GLN A 114 -17.86 -10.46 -10.91
CA GLN A 114 -18.61 -10.77 -9.68
C GLN A 114 -18.98 -9.49 -8.90
N ALA A 115 -18.06 -8.52 -8.82
CA ALA A 115 -18.30 -7.23 -8.18
C ALA A 115 -19.38 -6.43 -8.91
N GLU A 116 -19.37 -6.42 -10.25
CA GLU A 116 -20.43 -5.78 -11.04
C GLU A 116 -21.79 -6.43 -10.82
N ARG A 117 -21.86 -7.77 -10.79
CA ARG A 117 -23.10 -8.50 -10.49
C ARG A 117 -23.61 -8.21 -9.08
N ALA A 118 -22.72 -8.09 -8.09
CA ALA A 118 -23.10 -7.76 -6.72
C ALA A 118 -23.64 -6.32 -6.62
N SER A 119 -22.99 -5.35 -7.28
CA SER A 119 -23.43 -3.96 -7.34
C SER A 119 -24.77 -3.80 -8.07
N ALA A 120 -25.01 -4.57 -9.13
CA ALA A 120 -26.28 -4.57 -9.84
C ALA A 120 -27.44 -5.09 -8.97
N ARG A 121 -27.18 -6.08 -8.09
CA ARG A 121 -28.19 -6.62 -7.16
C ARG A 121 -28.53 -5.67 -6.02
N THR A 122 -27.54 -5.01 -5.42
CA THR A 122 -27.79 -4.01 -4.36
C THR A 122 -28.51 -2.77 -4.87
N ARG A 123 -28.41 -2.46 -6.16
CA ARG A 123 -29.13 -1.32 -6.77
C ARG A 123 -30.64 -1.58 -6.94
N ASP A 124 -31.07 -2.83 -6.97
CA ASP A 124 -32.47 -3.21 -7.19
C ASP A 124 -33.28 -3.32 -5.88
N GLU A 125 -32.61 -3.37 -4.71
CA GLU A 125 -33.26 -3.52 -3.39
C GLU A 125 -33.53 -2.19 -2.65
N VAL A 126 -33.07 -1.04 -3.15
CA VAL A 126 -33.38 0.27 -2.54
C VAL A 126 -34.75 0.77 -3.02
N LYS A 127 -35.83 0.23 -2.46
CA LYS A 127 -37.16 0.88 -2.48
C LYS A 127 -37.21 1.95 -1.40
N SER A 128 -37.06 3.21 -1.79
CA SER A 128 -37.33 4.36 -0.94
C SER A 128 -38.83 4.45 -0.64
N ALA A 129 -39.22 4.23 0.62
CA ALA A 129 -40.54 4.59 1.14
C ALA A 129 -40.57 6.11 1.44
N PRO A 130 -41.65 6.84 1.13
CA PRO A 130 -41.74 8.26 1.48
C PRO A 130 -41.98 8.41 2.99
N LEU A 131 -41.22 9.28 3.63
CA LEU A 131 -41.50 9.80 4.97
C LEU A 131 -42.52 10.93 4.83
N GLU A 132 -43.77 10.69 5.23
CA GLU A 132 -44.75 11.76 5.43
C GLU A 132 -44.49 12.42 6.79
N ALA A 133 -44.23 13.72 6.76
CA ALA A 133 -44.15 14.58 7.92
C ALA A 133 -45.54 15.17 8.17
N GLU A 134 -46.13 14.87 9.32
CA GLU A 134 -47.28 15.62 9.84
C GLU A 134 -46.84 16.44 11.06
N GLU A 135 -46.80 17.75 10.88
CA GLU A 135 -47.00 18.71 11.95
C GLU A 135 -48.51 18.94 12.08
N GLU A 136 -49.08 18.72 13.27
CA GLU A 136 -50.30 19.43 13.67
C GLU A 136 -50.27 19.77 15.16
N THR A 137 -50.37 21.07 15.41
CA THR A 137 -50.44 21.74 16.71
C THR A 137 -51.88 21.86 17.21
N THR A 138 -52.09 21.78 18.53
CA THR A 138 -53.09 22.49 19.39
C THR A 138 -53.29 21.65 20.67
N GLY A 139 -53.23 22.09 21.93
CA GLY A 139 -53.40 23.40 22.58
C GLY A 139 -54.49 23.25 23.66
N LEU A 140 -54.18 23.33 24.97
CA LEU A 140 -54.90 24.11 26.02
C LEU A 140 -54.47 23.78 27.48
N VAL A 141 -53.82 24.77 28.12
CA VAL A 141 -54.09 25.40 29.44
C VAL A 141 -54.16 24.57 30.73
N ALA A 142 -53.26 24.88 31.69
CA ALA A 142 -53.59 25.60 32.94
C ALA A 142 -52.33 25.96 33.79
N GLU A 143 -52.21 27.26 34.05
CA GLU A 143 -51.33 28.03 34.96
C GLU A 143 -51.62 27.81 36.48
N PRO A 144 -50.96 28.48 37.46
CA PRO A 144 -49.52 28.71 37.70
C PRO A 144 -49.19 28.63 39.24
N PRO A 145 -48.28 29.41 39.90
CA PRO A 145 -47.21 28.82 40.72
C PRO A 145 -47.23 29.22 42.21
N ALA A 146 -46.37 28.61 43.03
CA ALA A 146 -46.00 29.15 44.33
C ALA A 146 -44.51 28.97 44.62
N ALA A 147 -43.87 30.12 44.87
CA ALA A 147 -42.50 30.33 45.32
C ALA A 147 -42.22 29.66 46.67
N VAL A 148 -40.96 29.36 46.99
CA VAL A 148 -40.06 30.23 47.78
C VAL A 148 -38.68 29.59 47.92
N ALA A 149 -37.66 30.43 47.86
CA ALA A 149 -36.28 30.12 48.24
C ALA A 149 -36.13 30.13 49.76
N ASP A 150 -35.26 29.29 50.32
CA ASP A 150 -34.40 29.71 51.42
C ASP A 150 -33.11 28.88 51.49
N ALA A 151 -32.06 29.54 51.95
CA ALA A 151 -30.69 29.11 52.06
C ALA A 151 -30.39 28.51 53.45
N THR A 152 -29.13 28.09 53.64
CA THR A 152 -28.44 27.74 54.91
C THR A 152 -28.80 26.34 55.45
N GLU A 153 -27.92 25.49 55.98
CA GLU A 153 -26.61 25.57 56.67
C GLU A 153 -25.81 24.29 56.26
N GLY A 154 -24.48 24.17 56.27
CA GLY A 154 -23.57 24.42 57.38
C GLY A 154 -23.31 23.13 58.20
N LEU A 155 -22.13 22.53 57.98
CA LEU A 155 -21.32 21.73 58.92
C LEU A 155 -21.76 20.31 59.35
N THR A 156 -21.03 19.30 58.87
CA THR A 156 -20.10 18.46 59.66
C THR A 156 -19.21 17.63 58.74
#